data_AF-W1EU52-F1
#
_entry.id   AF-W1EU52-F1
#
_cell.length_a   1.000
_cell.length_b   1.000
_cell.length_c   1.000
_cell.angle_alpha   90.00
_cell.angle_beta   90.00
_cell.angle_gamma   90.00
#
_symmetry.space_group_name_H-M   'P 1'
#
loop_
_entity.id
_entity.type
_entity.pdbx_description
1 polymer ?
#
loop_
_entity_poly.entity_id
_entity_poly.type
_entity_poly.pdbx_seq_one_letter_code
_entity_poly.pdbx_strand_id
1 'polypeptide(L)'
;MSKSRILLNPRDIDINMVNKSCNSWSSPYQLSYAIGVGDLVATSLNTFSTFMVHDKINYNIDEPSSSGKTLSIAFVNQRQYRAQQCFMSIKLVDNADGSTMLDKTLCHH
;
A
#
# COMPACT_ATOMS: atom_id res chain seq x y z
N MET A 1 -16.52 24.75 2.82
CA MET A 1 -17.12 23.50 2.31
C MET A 1 -17.46 22.63 3.50
N SER A 2 -18.74 22.30 3.69
CA SER A 2 -19.14 21.30 4.68
C SER A 2 -18.50 19.97 4.26
N LYS A 3 -17.54 19.45 5.04
CA LYS A 3 -17.10 18.07 4.88
C LYS A 3 -18.29 17.20 5.29
N SER A 4 -19.12 16.82 4.33
CA SER A 4 -20.07 15.73 4.48
C SER A 4 -19.31 14.58 5.13
N ARG A 5 -19.74 14.13 6.31
CA ARG A 5 -19.04 13.06 7.03
C ARG A 5 -19.24 11.78 6.21
N ILE A 6 -18.20 11.36 5.49
CA ILE A 6 -18.16 10.06 4.83
C ILE A 6 -17.94 9.02 5.94
N LEU A 7 -18.86 8.07 6.03
CA LEU A 7 -18.72 6.95 6.96
C LEU A 7 -17.64 6.00 6.42
N LEU A 8 -16.63 5.72 7.24
CA LEU A 8 -15.59 4.74 6.90
C LEU A 8 -16.16 3.32 6.97
N ASN A 9 -15.89 2.51 5.97
CA ASN A 9 -16.28 1.11 5.90
C ASN A 9 -15.09 0.21 6.30
N PRO A 10 -15.12 -0.47 7.45
CA PRO A 10 -14.01 -1.32 7.90
C PRO A 10 -13.74 -2.53 7.00
N ARG A 11 -14.67 -2.88 6.11
CA ARG A 11 -14.52 -3.96 5.12
C ARG A 11 -14.01 -3.47 3.76
N ASP A 12 -13.79 -2.16 3.62
CA ASP A 12 -13.27 -1.55 2.40
C ASP A 12 -11.79 -1.19 2.60
N ILE A 13 -10.94 -1.68 1.69
CA ILE A 13 -9.48 -1.60 1.79
C ILE A 13 -8.91 -1.00 0.51
N ASP A 14 -8.12 0.06 0.64
CA ASP A 14 -7.31 0.59 -0.47
C ASP A 14 -5.89 0.02 -0.42
N ILE A 15 -5.37 -0.44 -1.56
CA ILE A 15 -3.96 -0.81 -1.71
C ILE A 15 -3.23 0.31 -2.46
N ASN A 16 -2.29 0.96 -1.78
CA ASN A 16 -1.52 2.06 -2.34
C ASN A 16 -0.04 1.69 -2.44
N MET A 17 0.63 2.26 -3.44
CA MET A 17 2.09 2.18 -3.55
C MET A 17 2.74 3.55 -3.39
N VAL A 18 3.62 3.64 -2.40
CA VAL A 18 4.35 4.86 -2.05
C VAL A 18 5.82 4.71 -2.42
N ASN A 19 6.44 5.79 -2.87
CA ASN A 19 7.88 5.82 -3.19
C ASN A 19 8.32 4.75 -4.23
N LYS A 20 7.59 4.67 -5.36
CA LYS A 20 7.93 3.78 -6.50
C LYS A 20 9.38 3.97 -7.01
N SER A 21 9.96 5.15 -6.81
CA SER A 21 11.30 5.56 -7.26
C SER A 21 12.27 5.74 -6.09
N CYS A 22 12.51 4.69 -5.32
CA CYS A 22 13.28 4.74 -4.07
C CYS A 22 14.69 5.35 -4.17
N ASN A 23 15.40 5.15 -5.30
CA ASN A 23 16.75 5.68 -5.55
C ASN A 23 16.78 6.68 -6.71
N SER A 24 15.71 7.46 -6.91
CA SER A 24 15.50 8.26 -8.13
C SER A 24 15.36 7.44 -9.42
N TRP A 25 15.45 6.11 -9.31
CA TRP A 25 15.16 5.13 -10.33
C TRP A 25 14.33 4.00 -9.69
N SER A 26 13.33 3.52 -10.43
CA SER A 26 12.54 2.36 -10.03
C SER A 26 13.27 1.09 -10.43
N SER A 27 13.64 0.25 -9.46
CA SER A 27 14.13 -1.10 -9.78
C SER A 27 13.00 -1.89 -10.46
N PRO A 28 13.13 -2.27 -11.74
CA PRO A 28 12.04 -2.89 -12.49
C PRO A 28 11.61 -4.23 -11.89
N TYR A 29 12.53 -4.93 -11.23
CA TYR A 29 12.26 -6.21 -10.57
C TYR A 29 11.46 -6.03 -9.28
N GLN A 30 11.89 -5.13 -8.40
CA GLN A 30 11.19 -4.90 -7.13
C GLN A 30 9.81 -4.29 -7.35
N LEU A 31 9.69 -3.36 -8.31
CA LEU A 31 8.43 -2.72 -8.64
C LEU A 31 7.40 -3.71 -9.23
N SER A 32 7.80 -4.53 -10.20
CA SER A 32 6.90 -5.52 -10.80
C SER A 32 6.46 -6.59 -9.81
N TYR A 33 7.36 -7.05 -8.93
CA TYR A 33 7.02 -7.93 -7.83
C TYR A 33 5.99 -7.29 -6.88
N ALA A 34 6.21 -6.03 -6.47
CA ALA A 34 5.29 -5.32 -5.59
C ALA A 34 3.89 -5.11 -6.22
N ILE A 35 3.83 -4.82 -7.51
CA ILE A 35 2.57 -4.73 -8.28
C ILE A 35 1.85 -6.09 -8.27
N GLY A 36 2.56 -7.18 -8.60
CA GLY A 36 1.97 -8.51 -8.61
C GLY A 36 1.49 -8.98 -7.23
N VAL A 37 2.21 -8.64 -6.15
CA VAL A 37 1.77 -8.90 -4.78
C VAL A 37 0.49 -8.14 -4.46
N GLY A 38 0.39 -6.87 -4.86
CA GLY A 38 -0.82 -6.06 -4.67
C GLY A 38 -2.04 -6.63 -5.37
N ASP A 39 -1.91 -6.98 -6.65
CA ASP A 39 -2.97 -7.58 -7.45
C ASP A 39 -3.42 -8.93 -6.89
N LEU A 40 -2.47 -9.78 -6.47
CA LEU A 40 -2.77 -11.05 -5.83
C LEU A 40 -3.55 -10.87 -4.52
N VAL A 41 -3.15 -9.91 -3.68
CA VAL A 41 -3.84 -9.62 -2.41
C VAL A 41 -5.25 -9.08 -2.66
N ALA A 42 -5.40 -8.10 -3.57
CA ALA A 42 -6.70 -7.54 -3.92
C ALA A 42 -7.64 -8.61 -4.48
N THR A 43 -7.18 -9.38 -5.47
CA THR A 43 -7.97 -10.44 -6.10
C THR A 43 -8.35 -11.53 -5.09
N SER A 44 -7.42 -11.95 -4.23
CA SER A 44 -7.68 -12.99 -3.23
C SER A 44 -8.73 -12.55 -2.21
N LEU A 45 -8.62 -11.32 -1.69
CA LEU A 45 -9.58 -10.79 -0.73
C LEU A 45 -10.95 -10.55 -1.36
N ASN A 46 -11.01 -9.99 -2.56
CA ASN A 46 -12.27 -9.80 -3.28
C ASN A 46 -12.96 -11.13 -3.63
N THR A 47 -12.20 -12.20 -3.90
CA THR A 47 -12.74 -13.51 -4.32
C THR A 47 -13.14 -14.38 -3.14
N PHE A 48 -12.32 -14.46 -2.10
CA PHE A 48 -12.45 -15.46 -1.03
C PHE A 48 -12.91 -14.86 0.31
N SER A 49 -13.28 -13.58 0.35
CA SER A 49 -13.72 -12.92 1.58
C SER A 49 -14.88 -11.96 1.33
N THR A 50 -15.29 -11.22 2.37
CA THR A 50 -16.30 -10.15 2.27
C THR A 50 -15.68 -8.76 2.29
N PHE A 51 -14.35 -8.68 2.16
CA PHE A 51 -13.66 -7.41 1.98
C PHE A 51 -13.85 -6.93 0.54
N MET A 52 -14.06 -5.63 0.38
CA MET A 52 -13.94 -4.94 -0.89
C MET A 52 -12.55 -4.32 -0.94
N VAL A 53 -11.79 -4.60 -1.97
CA VAL A 53 -10.41 -4.12 -2.11
C VAL A 53 -10.25 -3.37 -3.41
N HIS A 54 -9.78 -2.14 -3.32
CA HIS A 54 -9.43 -1.29 -4.45
C HIS A 54 -7.91 -1.28 -4.63
N ASP A 55 -7.42 -1.91 -5.70
CA ASP A 55 -6.02 -1.78 -6.08
C ASP A 55 -5.79 -0.40 -6.72
N LYS A 56 -5.13 0.48 -5.97
CA LYS A 56 -4.74 1.83 -6.36
C LYS A 56 -3.23 1.94 -6.58
N ILE A 57 -2.51 0.83 -6.75
CA ILE A 57 -1.07 0.84 -7.01
C ILE A 57 -0.75 1.61 -8.29
N ASN A 58 -1.57 1.49 -9.34
CA ASN A 58 -1.41 2.24 -10.59
C ASN A 58 -2.25 3.53 -10.65
N TYR A 59 -2.84 3.94 -9.52
CA TYR A 59 -3.66 5.14 -9.42
C TYR A 59 -2.85 6.25 -8.73
N ASN A 60 -2.60 7.36 -9.44
CA ASN A 60 -1.73 8.44 -8.95
C ASN A 60 -2.51 9.62 -8.33
N ILE A 61 -3.81 9.48 -8.13
CA ILE A 61 -4.69 10.54 -7.61
C ILE A 61 -5.11 10.16 -6.20
N ASP A 62 -4.96 11.10 -5.26
CA ASP A 62 -5.47 10.96 -3.90
C ASP A 62 -6.87 11.58 -3.82
N GLU A 63 -7.88 10.72 -3.74
CA GLU A 63 -9.29 11.11 -3.69
C GLU A 63 -9.93 10.66 -2.38
N PRO A 64 -10.89 11.43 -1.82
CA PRO A 64 -11.57 11.02 -0.59
C PRO A 64 -12.26 9.67 -0.77
N SER A 65 -11.84 8.67 0.01
CA SER A 65 -12.41 7.31 -0.01
C SER A 65 -13.16 6.99 1.28
N SER A 66 -14.13 6.07 1.19
CA SER A 66 -14.77 5.43 2.35
C SER A 66 -13.94 4.28 2.93
N SER A 67 -12.79 3.95 2.35
CA SER A 67 -11.97 2.82 2.77
C SER A 67 -11.56 2.94 4.24
N GLY A 68 -12.06 2.02 5.06
CA GLY A 68 -11.75 1.97 6.48
C GLY A 68 -10.36 1.42 6.76
N LYS A 69 -9.69 0.83 5.77
CA LYS A 69 -8.28 0.39 5.90
C LYS A 69 -7.47 0.77 4.67
N THR A 70 -6.17 0.93 4.89
CA THR A 70 -5.21 1.18 3.81
C THR A 70 -4.01 0.27 3.97
N LEU A 71 -3.74 -0.53 2.93
CA LEU A 71 -2.52 -1.30 2.78
C LEU A 71 -1.53 -0.49 1.93
N SER A 72 -0.43 -0.05 2.53
CA SER A 72 0.62 0.71 1.86
C SER A 72 1.83 -0.18 1.59
N ILE A 73 2.23 -0.26 0.33
CA ILE A 73 3.50 -0.87 -0.10
C ILE A 73 4.48 0.27 -0.41
N ALA A 74 5.60 0.30 0.29
CA ALA A 74 6.61 1.36 0.13
C ALA A 74 8.00 0.79 -0.02
N PHE A 75 8.82 1.42 -0.85
CA PHE A 75 10.26 1.14 -0.87
C PHE A 75 10.99 2.10 0.06
N VAL A 76 11.81 1.57 0.97
CA VAL A 76 12.54 2.33 1.98
C VAL A 76 14.02 2.09 1.82
N ASN A 77 14.80 3.17 1.70
CA ASN A 77 16.26 3.10 1.71
C ASN A 77 16.78 3.44 3.12
N GLN A 78 17.63 2.58 3.69
CA GLN A 78 18.29 2.84 4.98
C GLN A 78 19.38 3.92 4.90
N ARG A 79 19.83 4.27 3.69
CA ARG A 79 20.83 5.30 3.39
C ARG A 79 22.16 5.07 4.12
N GLN A 80 22.53 3.81 4.37
CA GLN A 80 23.81 3.46 4.98
C GLN A 80 24.98 3.64 4.00
N TYR A 81 24.74 3.44 2.70
CA TYR A 81 25.71 3.68 1.63
C TYR A 81 25.01 4.08 0.32
N ARG A 82 25.77 4.68 -0.62
CA ARG A 82 25.23 5.10 -1.93
C ARG A 82 24.79 3.89 -2.75
N ALA A 83 23.67 4.03 -3.47
CA ALA A 83 23.07 2.98 -4.29
C ALA A 83 22.70 1.68 -3.53
N GLN A 84 22.50 1.76 -2.21
CA GLN A 84 21.93 0.67 -1.42
C GLN A 84 20.55 0.27 -1.98
N GLN A 85 20.30 -1.03 -2.08
CA GLN A 85 18.98 -1.54 -2.46
C GLN A 85 17.94 -1.16 -1.42
N CYS A 86 16.73 -0.84 -1.88
CA CYS A 86 15.64 -0.53 -0.98
C CYS A 86 14.98 -1.80 -0.46
N PHE A 87 14.52 -1.71 0.77
CA PHE A 87 13.68 -2.71 1.43
C PHE A 87 12.22 -2.43 1.07
N MET A 88 11.41 -3.48 0.99
CA MET A 88 9.97 -3.33 0.83
C MET A 88 9.31 -3.27 2.22
N SER A 89 8.62 -2.18 2.51
CA SER A 89 7.78 -2.02 3.69
C SER A 89 6.32 -2.20 3.29
N ILE A 90 5.60 -3.02 4.04
CA ILE A 90 4.17 -3.28 3.87
C ILE A 90 3.50 -2.91 5.20
N LYS A 91 2.56 -1.97 5.16
CA LYS A 91 1.82 -1.54 6.34
C LYS A 91 0.33 -1.56 6.11
N LEU A 92 -0.43 -2.15 7.03
CA LEU A 92 -1.89 -2.05 7.07
C LEU A 92 -2.29 -1.12 8.21
N VAL A 93 -3.02 -0.05 7.88
CA VAL A 93 -3.51 0.94 8.84
C VAL A 93 -5.04 0.91 8.86
N ASP A 94 -5.63 0.97 10.05
CA ASP A 94 -7.06 1.23 10.21
C ASP A 94 -7.30 2.74 10.22
N ASN A 95 -8.09 3.22 9.27
CA ASN A 95 -8.33 4.65 9.09
C ASN A 95 -9.34 5.22 10.10
N ALA A 96 -10.02 4.38 10.87
CA ALA A 96 -10.96 4.83 11.90
C ALA A 96 -10.24 5.38 13.15
N ASP A 97 -9.15 4.72 13.56
CA ASP A 97 -8.39 5.08 14.77
C ASP A 97 -6.90 5.38 14.50
N GLY A 98 -6.42 5.15 13.28
CA GLY A 98 -5.02 5.34 12.88
C GLY A 98 -4.08 4.23 13.36
N SER A 99 -4.62 3.13 13.88
CA SER A 99 -3.81 2.02 14.39
C SER A 99 -3.11 1.25 13.27
N THR A 100 -1.85 0.86 13.52
CA THR A 100 -1.12 -0.02 12.60
C THR A 100 -1.46 -1.47 12.93
N MET A 101 -2.18 -2.13 12.03
CA MET A 101 -2.62 -3.53 12.18
C MET A 101 -1.56 -4.53 11.70
N LEU A 102 -0.72 -4.12 10.74
CA LEU A 102 0.39 -4.92 10.23
C LEU A 102 1.54 -3.98 9.86
N ASP A 103 2.76 -4.34 10.26
CA ASP A 103 3.99 -3.66 9.84
C ASP A 103 5.04 -4.74 9.51
N LYS A 104 5.39 -4.86 8.23
CA LYS A 104 6.38 -5.81 7.74
C LYS A 104 7.43 -5.11 6.90
N THR A 105 8.68 -5.48 7.13
CA THR A 105 9.82 -5.10 6.31
C THR A 105 10.38 -6.37 5.67
N LEU A 106 10.43 -6.41 4.35
CA LEU A 106 10.97 -7.49 3.55
C LEU A 106 12.32 -7.05 2.98
N CYS A 107 13.35 -7.82 3.32
CA CYS A 107 14.68 -7.69 2.74
C CYS A 107 14.83 -8.72 1.61
N HIS A 108 15.33 -8.30 0.45
CA HIS A 108 15.85 -9.24 -0.52
C HIS A 108 17.24 -9.65 -0.03
N HIS A 109 17.40 -10.89 0.42
CA HIS A 109 18.71 -11.50 0.63
C HIS A 109 19.27 -11.98 -0.71
#